data_AF-A0A3A6QI26-F1
#
_entry.id   AF-A0A3A6QI26-F1
#
_cell.length_a   1.000
_cell.length_b   1.000
_cell.length_c   1.000
_cell.angle_alpha   90.00
_cell.angle_beta   90.00
_cell.angle_gamma   90.00
#
_symmetry.space_group_name_H-M   'P 1'
#
loop_
_entity.id
_entity.type
_entity.pdbx_description
1 polymer ?
#
loop_
_entity_poly.entity_id
_entity_poly.type
_entity_poly.pdbx_seq_one_letter_code
_entity_poly.pdbx_strand_id
1 'polypeptide(L)'
;MSLKGVPQKYINLVKALYSNTTSRVRAYGELSSAFATISGVRQGCPLSPFLFNFIIDLLMEITFSSTEFSGIDLHPGGPLIDLEYADDIVLFG
;
A
#
# COMPACT_ATOMS: atom_id res chain seq x y z
N MET A 1 -9.55 4.48 -2.13
CA MET A 1 -10.42 3.73 -3.07
C MET A 1 -11.61 4.56 -3.55
N SER A 2 -12.48 5.05 -2.64
CA SER A 2 -13.57 5.97 -3.02
C SER A 2 -13.07 7.23 -3.73
N LEU A 3 -11.96 7.81 -3.25
CA LEU A 3 -11.30 8.98 -3.87
C LEU A 3 -10.92 8.76 -5.35
N LYS A 4 -10.62 7.52 -5.75
CA LYS A 4 -10.27 7.16 -7.13
C LYS A 4 -11.49 6.66 -7.93
N GLY A 5 -12.72 6.93 -7.46
CA GLY A 5 -13.95 6.56 -8.16
C GLY A 5 -14.31 5.07 -8.16
N VAL A 6 -13.69 4.25 -7.31
CA VAL A 6 -13.98 2.81 -7.25
C VAL A 6 -15.42 2.60 -6.76
N PRO A 7 -16.28 1.84 -7.49
CA PRO A 7 -17.66 1.61 -7.06
C PRO A 7 -17.76 0.94 -5.69
N GLN A 8 -18.73 1.38 -4.89
CA GLN A 8 -18.90 0.93 -3.49
C GLN A 8 -18.99 -0.58 -3.32
N LYS A 9 -19.58 -1.29 -4.31
CA LYS A 9 -19.67 -2.76 -4.30
C LYS A 9 -18.30 -3.44 -4.20
N TYR A 10 -17.30 -2.94 -4.91
CA TYR A 10 -15.94 -3.49 -4.89
C TYR A 10 -15.21 -3.12 -3.61
N ILE A 11 -15.41 -1.92 -3.10
CA ILE A 11 -14.88 -1.49 -1.80
C ILE A 11 -15.40 -2.41 -0.69
N ASN A 12 -16.70 -2.72 -0.71
CA ASN A 12 -17.30 -3.62 0.26
C ASN A 12 -16.73 -5.04 0.16
N LEU A 13 -16.48 -5.52 -1.06
CA LEU A 13 -15.84 -6.83 -1.28
C LEU A 13 -14.43 -6.88 -0.68
N VAL A 14 -13.60 -5.84 -0.93
CA VAL A 14 -12.26 -5.75 -0.34
C VAL A 14 -12.34 -5.67 1.19
N LYS A 15 -13.25 -4.87 1.74
CA LYS A 15 -13.48 -4.80 3.20
C LYS A 15 -13.87 -6.16 3.78
N ALA A 16 -14.77 -6.89 3.12
CA ALA A 16 -15.19 -8.22 3.56
C ALA A 16 -14.03 -9.23 3.53
N LEU A 17 -13.11 -9.11 2.56
CA LEU A 17 -11.90 -9.93 2.53
C LEU A 17 -10.95 -9.64 3.70
N TYR A 18 -10.94 -8.44 4.27
CA TYR A 18 -9.97 -8.10 5.34
C TYR A 18 -10.59 -8.05 6.75
N SER A 19 -11.91 -8.01 6.86
CA SER A 19 -12.64 -7.93 8.14
C SER A 19 -12.56 -9.23 8.94
N ASN A 20 -12.32 -9.11 10.26
CA ASN A 20 -12.29 -10.21 11.22
C ASN A 20 -11.39 -11.39 10.80
N THR A 21 -10.26 -11.09 10.15
CA THR A 21 -9.33 -12.12 9.68
C THR A 21 -8.38 -12.54 10.80
N THR A 22 -8.02 -13.83 10.81
CA THR A 22 -6.99 -14.38 11.69
C THR A 22 -5.91 -15.05 10.86
N SER A 23 -4.69 -15.09 11.40
CA SER A 23 -3.53 -15.71 10.78
C SER A 23 -2.85 -16.67 11.75
N ARG A 24 -2.07 -17.59 11.18
CA ARG A 24 -1.22 -18.56 11.89
C ARG A 24 0.10 -18.67 11.15
N VAL A 25 1.19 -18.85 11.88
CA VAL A 25 2.51 -19.12 11.30
C VAL A 25 2.74 -20.62 11.29
N ARG A 26 3.19 -21.17 10.16
CA ARG A 26 3.67 -22.56 10.08
C ARG A 26 5.19 -22.58 10.07
N ALA A 27 5.80 -23.31 10.99
CA ALA A 27 7.26 -23.50 11.04
C ALA A 27 7.58 -24.93 11.49
N TYR A 28 8.53 -25.59 10.81
CA TYR A 28 8.96 -26.96 11.13
C TYR A 28 7.83 -28.00 11.21
N GLY A 29 6.76 -27.82 10.41
CA GLY A 29 5.58 -28.69 10.42
C GLY A 29 4.51 -28.31 11.45
N GLU A 30 4.83 -27.46 12.41
CA GLU A 30 3.92 -27.01 13.47
C GLU A 30 3.23 -25.69 13.13
N LEU A 31 2.02 -25.48 13.67
CA LEU A 31 1.26 -24.24 13.53
C LEU A 31 1.21 -23.47 14.85
N SER A 32 1.46 -22.16 14.81
CA SER A 32 1.28 -21.26 15.94
C SER A 32 -0.18 -21.22 16.42
N SER A 33 -0.44 -20.60 17.57
CA SER A 33 -1.77 -20.12 17.91
C SER A 33 -2.28 -19.12 16.85
N ALA A 34 -3.60 -19.04 16.71
CA ALA A 34 -4.23 -18.05 15.85
C ALA A 34 -4.14 -16.66 16.49
N PHE A 35 -3.87 -15.65 15.67
CA PHE A 35 -3.87 -14.24 16.07
C PHE A 35 -4.70 -13.42 15.09
N ALA A 36 -5.30 -12.34 15.57
CA ALA A 36 -6.05 -11.43 14.72
C ALA A 36 -5.12 -10.68 13.77
N THR A 37 -5.50 -10.58 12.49
CA THR A 37 -4.80 -9.77 11.50
C THR A 37 -5.40 -8.38 11.51
N ILE A 38 -4.63 -7.41 12.04
CA ILE A 38 -5.08 -6.03 12.24
C ILE A 38 -4.67 -5.13 11.07
N SER A 39 -3.56 -5.45 10.40
CA SER A 39 -2.99 -4.66 9.32
C SER A 39 -2.27 -5.53 8.29
N GLY A 40 -1.88 -4.89 7.18
CA GLY A 40 -1.14 -5.52 6.09
C GLY A 40 -2.03 -6.13 5.01
N VAL A 41 -1.36 -6.65 3.98
CA VAL A 41 -1.99 -7.38 2.87
C VAL A 41 -1.64 -8.87 2.97
N ARG A 42 -2.50 -9.74 2.43
CA ARG A 42 -2.27 -11.19 2.46
C ARG A 42 -1.17 -11.57 1.46
N GLN A 43 0.01 -11.98 1.92
CA GLN A 43 1.05 -12.50 1.02
C GLN A 43 0.58 -13.75 0.28
N GLY A 44 0.91 -13.86 -1.01
CA GLY A 44 0.43 -14.94 -1.89
C GLY A 44 -1.00 -14.77 -2.40
N CYS A 45 -1.75 -13.75 -1.95
CA CYS A 45 -3.07 -13.44 -2.52
C CYS A 45 -2.90 -12.66 -3.83
N PRO A 46 -3.55 -13.07 -4.95
CA PRO A 46 -3.43 -12.37 -6.23
C PRO A 46 -3.88 -10.91 -6.22
N LEU A 47 -4.78 -10.53 -5.30
CA LEU A 47 -5.28 -9.16 -5.19
C LEU A 47 -4.35 -8.25 -4.39
N SER A 48 -3.53 -8.81 -3.49
CA SER A 48 -2.69 -8.04 -2.58
C SER A 48 -1.67 -7.13 -3.26
N PRO A 49 -0.95 -7.54 -4.31
CA PRO A 49 0.00 -6.65 -5.01
C PRO A 49 -0.69 -5.41 -5.60
N PHE A 50 -1.88 -5.58 -6.17
CA PHE A 50 -2.65 -4.45 -6.69
C PHE A 50 -3.10 -3.50 -5.57
N LEU A 51 -3.60 -4.04 -4.46
CA LEU A 51 -4.02 -3.21 -3.31
C LEU A 51 -2.84 -2.45 -2.71
N PHE A 52 -1.67 -3.06 -2.67
CA PHE A 52 -0.44 -2.42 -2.20
C PHE A 52 -0.09 -1.22 -3.11
N ASN A 53 0.11 -1.45 -4.40
CA ASN A 53 0.46 -0.38 -5.35
C ASN A 53 -0.60 0.72 -5.39
N PHE A 54 -1.89 0.37 -5.32
CA PHE A 54 -2.98 1.34 -5.29
C PHE A 54 -2.91 2.28 -4.08
N ILE A 55 -2.48 1.78 -2.92
CA ILE A 55 -2.33 2.60 -1.70
C ILE A 55 -1.11 3.49 -1.80
N ILE A 56 0.01 2.99 -2.34
CA ILE A 56 1.24 3.78 -2.53
C ILE A 56 1.00 4.93 -3.53
N ASP A 57 0.40 4.65 -4.69
CA ASP A 57 0.04 5.68 -5.69
C ASP A 57 -0.85 6.78 -5.07
N LEU A 58 -1.85 6.39 -4.27
CA LEU A 58 -2.72 7.34 -3.58
C LEU A 58 -1.95 8.16 -2.52
N LEU A 59 -1.03 7.54 -1.79
CA LEU A 59 -0.20 8.23 -0.79
C LEU A 59 0.69 9.27 -1.45
N MET A 60 1.31 8.92 -2.58
CA MET A 60 2.21 9.79 -3.34
C MET A 60 1.45 10.95 -3.97
N GLU A 61 0.29 10.70 -4.57
CA GLU A 61 -0.59 11.76 -5.08
C GLU A 61 -0.96 12.76 -3.98
N ILE A 62 -1.38 12.28 -2.80
CA ILE A 62 -1.74 13.14 -1.67
C ILE A 62 -0.52 13.93 -1.18
N THR A 63 0.65 13.28 -1.10
CA THR A 63 1.88 13.90 -0.60
C THR A 63 2.34 15.03 -1.51
N PHE A 64 2.43 14.76 -2.82
CA PHE A 64 2.88 15.75 -3.81
C PHE A 64 1.84 16.82 -4.15
N SER A 65 0.54 16.54 -3.97
CA SER A 65 -0.51 17.56 -4.19
C SER A 65 -0.71 18.49 -2.99
N SER A 66 -0.12 18.18 -1.83
CA SER A 66 -0.30 18.99 -0.64
C SER A 66 0.57 20.26 -0.68
N THR A 67 -0.06 21.44 -0.56
CA THR A 67 0.64 22.74 -0.56
C THR A 67 1.49 22.97 0.69
N GLU A 68 1.32 22.14 1.73
CA GLU A 68 2.11 22.20 2.96
C GLU A 68 3.44 21.44 2.86
N PHE A 69 3.61 20.60 1.83
CA PHE A 69 4.87 19.95 1.56
C PHE A 69 5.68 20.81 0.58
N SER A 70 6.56 21.66 1.09
CA SER A 70 7.47 22.46 0.24
C SER A 70 8.57 21.63 -0.44
N GLY A 71 8.53 20.29 -0.33
CA GLY A 71 9.57 19.40 -0.80
C GLY A 71 10.92 19.63 -0.11
N ILE A 72 11.97 19.07 -0.70
CA ILE A 72 13.36 19.37 -0.38
C ILE A 72 13.94 20.11 -1.58
N ASP A 73 14.54 21.28 -1.34
CA ASP A 73 15.21 22.04 -2.40
C ASP A 73 16.58 21.41 -2.70
N LEU A 74 16.67 20.69 -3.82
CA LEU A 74 17.86 19.94 -4.23
C LEU A 74 18.91 20.80 -5.00
N HIS A 75 18.96 22.12 -4.82
CA HIS A 75 19.84 22.99 -5.62
C HIS A 75 21.30 22.49 -5.69
N PRO A 76 21.90 22.31 -6.91
CA PRO A 76 21.43 22.69 -8.25
C PRO A 76 20.88 21.50 -9.10
N GLY A 77 20.08 20.60 -8.52
CA GLY A 77 19.71 19.29 -9.11
C GLY A 77 18.59 19.25 -10.17
N GLY A 78 17.81 20.32 -10.38
CA GLY A 78 16.68 20.26 -11.31
C GLY A 78 15.48 19.44 -10.77
N PRO A 79 14.53 19.01 -11.62
CA PRO A 79 13.30 18.34 -11.16
C PRO A 79 13.60 16.92 -10.66
N LEU A 80 13.00 16.59 -9.51
CA LEU A 80 13.09 15.27 -8.90
C LEU A 80 12.10 14.32 -9.58
N ILE A 81 12.57 13.16 -10.04
CA ILE A 81 11.75 12.13 -10.70
C ILE A 81 11.80 10.87 -9.85
N ASP A 82 10.68 10.22 -9.62
CA ASP A 82 10.60 8.96 -8.91
C ASP A 82 10.35 7.77 -9.86
N LEU A 83 10.86 6.61 -9.47
CA LEU A 83 10.55 5.32 -10.05
C LEU A 83 10.22 4.35 -8.92
N GLU A 84 9.01 3.77 -8.97
CA GLU A 84 8.49 2.90 -7.93
C GLU A 84 8.41 1.45 -8.41
N TYR A 85 8.80 0.51 -7.55
CA TYR A 85 8.59 -0.91 -7.74
C TYR A 85 8.22 -1.57 -6.42
N ALA A 86 6.93 -1.88 -6.24
CA ALA A 86 6.41 -2.36 -4.96
C ALA A 86 6.85 -1.41 -3.82
N ASP A 87 7.56 -1.91 -2.81
CA ASP A 87 8.04 -1.12 -1.68
C ASP A 87 9.34 -0.33 -1.96
N ASP A 88 10.00 -0.58 -3.09
CA ASP A 88 11.20 0.15 -3.51
C ASP A 88 10.83 1.46 -4.23
N ILE A 89 11.41 2.58 -3.79
CA ILE A 89 11.28 3.89 -4.44
C ILE A 89 12.68 4.42 -4.73
N VAL A 90 12.95 4.72 -6.00
CA VAL A 90 14.18 5.35 -6.45
C VAL A 90 13.89 6.78 -6.84
N LEU A 91 14.64 7.71 -6.27
CA LEU A 91 14.56 9.14 -6.58
C LEU A 91 15.76 9.54 -7.45
N PHE A 92 15.49 10.20 -8.57
CA PHE A 92 16.46 10.80 -9.47
C PHE A 92 16.42 12.32 -9.31
N GLY A 93 17.59 12.97 -9.36
CA GLY A 93 17.76 14.42 -9.35
C GLY A 93 19.15 14.81 -9.81
#